data_AF-A0A957TT31-F1
#
_entry.id   AF-A0A957TT31-F1
#
_cell.length_a   1.000
_cell.length_b   1.000
_cell.length_c   1.000
_cell.angle_alpha   90.00
_cell.angle_beta   90.00
_cell.angle_gamma   90.00
#
_symmetry.space_group_name_H-M   'P 1'
#
loop_
_entity.id
_entity.type
_entity.pdbx_description
1 polymer ?
#
loop_
_entity_poly.entity_id
_entity_poly.type
_entity_poly.pdbx_seq_one_letter_code
_entity_poly.pdbx_strand_id
1 'polypeptide(L)'
;MSTNFFAKLEAAVLRNQSLLCVGLDPTVAQLPERHRRPDGDNIAGILAWNRAIIEATADLVAVYKPNIAFYEALGAPGMELLRQTLALIPDDIPILLDAKRGDIGSTAAAYAQACFEQLGADAVTLSPYLGRDSIEPFAAYADKGLFVLCHTSNPGAGEFQDLEISDWRTLDREPNRALYERVAQTAATWSPNVAFVVGATYPEQMEAVRTVVPDRWILVPGIGAQGGDLPSTMQAGIRPDGMGLILSASRGIALADDYRAAAEELRTRINQYRPSSESSDEGAAGQTGAPTAVAPHVTKPPVSDSKVRALILGLADLGAVKFGNFTLASGTQSPIYIDLRLLVSRPALLAQAAELYAAVLADLPCERIAGVPYAALPIGTAVSLATDVPMIYP
;
A
#
# COMPACT_ATOMS: atom_id res chain seq x y z
N MET A 1 1.60 28.94 10.74
CA MET A 1 0.97 27.83 9.99
C MET A 1 1.30 26.56 10.76
N SER A 2 0.32 25.71 11.06
CA SER A 2 0.58 24.40 11.66
C SER A 2 1.49 23.60 10.72
N THR A 3 2.59 23.05 11.24
CA THR A 3 3.51 22.22 10.45
C THR A 3 2.85 20.86 10.21
N ASN A 4 2.80 20.40 8.96
CA ASN A 4 2.27 19.08 8.61
C ASN A 4 2.98 17.96 9.40
N PHE A 5 2.24 16.94 9.84
CA PHE A 5 2.76 15.81 10.62
C PHE A 5 4.03 15.18 10.03
N PHE A 6 4.07 14.92 8.72
CA PHE A 6 5.23 14.27 8.09
C PHE A 6 6.45 15.19 8.05
N ALA A 7 6.25 16.50 7.86
CA ALA A 7 7.34 17.47 7.98
C ALA A 7 7.89 17.55 9.42
N LYS A 8 6.99 17.51 10.42
CA LYS A 8 7.37 17.45 11.84
C LYS A 8 8.13 16.15 12.16
N LEU A 9 7.67 15.02 11.60
CA LEU A 9 8.30 13.71 11.73
C LEU A 9 9.70 13.68 11.10
N GLU A 10 9.84 14.13 9.85
CA GLU A 10 11.13 14.20 9.16
C GLU A 10 12.13 15.08 9.91
N ALA A 11 11.68 16.22 10.44
CA ALA A 11 12.51 17.07 11.28
C ALA A 11 12.98 16.34 12.55
N ALA A 12 12.11 15.59 13.21
CA ALA A 12 12.47 14.79 14.39
C ALA A 12 13.44 13.64 14.03
N VAL A 13 13.19 12.95 12.91
CA VAL A 13 14.06 11.87 12.39
C VAL A 13 15.47 12.39 12.12
N LEU A 14 15.59 13.55 11.49
CA LEU A 14 16.88 14.18 11.19
C LEU A 14 17.58 14.71 12.45
N ARG A 15 16.84 15.38 13.34
CA ARG A 15 17.40 15.95 14.57
C ARG A 15 17.90 14.88 15.53
N ASN A 16 17.10 13.83 15.73
CA ASN A 16 17.38 12.78 16.71
C ASN A 16 18.11 11.58 16.10
N GLN A 17 18.34 11.60 14.78
CA GLN A 17 18.90 10.51 13.98
C GLN A 17 18.21 9.18 14.31
N SER A 18 16.88 9.16 14.18
CA SER A 18 16.07 8.07 14.71
C SER A 18 14.85 7.77 13.86
N LEU A 19 14.50 6.49 13.74
CA LEU A 19 13.19 6.02 13.26
C LEU A 19 12.38 5.37 14.40
N LEU A 20 12.84 5.51 15.65
CA LEU A 20 12.25 4.88 16.82
C LEU A 20 10.94 5.57 17.20
N CYS A 21 9.90 4.77 17.42
CA CYS A 21 8.65 5.20 18.01
C CYS A 21 8.50 4.57 19.40
N VAL A 22 8.38 5.40 20.44
CA VAL A 22 8.13 4.91 21.81
C VAL A 22 6.63 4.86 22.07
N GLY A 23 6.12 3.68 22.37
CA GLY A 23 4.75 3.48 22.82
C GLY A 23 4.57 3.81 24.29
N LEU A 24 3.47 4.49 24.63
CA LEU A 24 3.11 4.87 26.00
C LEU A 24 1.82 4.14 26.39
N ASP A 25 1.97 2.86 26.71
CA ASP A 25 0.88 1.89 26.87
C ASP A 25 0.80 1.35 28.32
N PRO A 26 0.56 2.20 29.33
CA PRO A 26 0.70 1.82 30.73
C PRO A 26 -0.42 0.88 31.20
N THR A 27 -0.07 -0.11 32.01
CA THR A 27 -1.05 -0.87 32.80
C THR A 27 -0.71 -0.81 34.28
N VAL A 28 -1.73 -0.83 35.14
CA VAL A 28 -1.54 -0.84 36.60
C VAL A 28 -0.70 -2.04 37.05
N ALA A 29 -0.89 -3.20 36.40
CA ALA A 29 -0.15 -4.42 36.68
C ALA A 29 1.35 -4.29 36.38
N GLN A 30 1.71 -3.47 35.38
CA GLN A 30 3.09 -3.26 34.94
C GLN A 30 3.76 -2.03 35.57
N LEU A 31 3.03 -1.25 36.39
CA LEU A 31 3.56 -0.05 37.03
C LEU A 31 4.81 -0.40 37.86
N PRO A 32 6.01 0.10 37.49
CA PRO A 32 7.25 -0.20 38.18
C PRO A 32 7.23 0.29 39.62
N GLU A 33 7.86 -0.46 40.53
CA GLU A 33 7.87 -0.14 41.96
C GLU A 33 8.39 1.28 42.24
N ARG A 34 9.43 1.70 41.51
CA ARG A 34 10.04 3.04 41.60
C ARG A 34 9.08 4.20 41.29
N HIS A 35 7.95 3.94 40.63
CA HIS A 35 6.94 4.93 40.28
C HIS A 35 5.64 4.77 41.07
N ARG A 36 5.53 3.75 41.94
CA ARG A 36 4.36 3.60 42.81
C ARG A 36 4.32 4.73 43.82
N ARG A 37 3.10 5.21 44.10
CA ARG A 37 2.88 6.25 45.10
C ARG A 37 2.63 5.61 46.47
N PRO A 38 3.14 6.18 47.57
CA PRO A 38 2.92 5.64 48.92
C PRO A 38 1.45 5.55 49.33
N ASP A 39 0.59 6.39 48.77
CA ASP A 39 -0.86 6.42 48.99
C ASP A 39 -1.65 5.45 48.09
N GLY A 40 -0.97 4.74 47.19
CA GLY A 40 -1.59 3.81 46.24
C GLY A 40 -2.23 4.47 45.02
N ASP A 41 -1.98 5.77 44.76
CA ASP A 41 -2.51 6.45 43.58
C ASP A 41 -1.84 5.96 42.29
N ASN A 42 -2.50 5.02 41.61
CA ASN A 42 -2.05 4.46 40.35
C ASN A 42 -2.03 5.49 39.21
N ILE A 43 -2.93 6.49 39.21
CA ILE A 43 -2.98 7.50 38.15
C ILE A 43 -1.75 8.41 38.24
N ALA A 44 -1.46 8.93 39.44
CA ALA A 44 -0.28 9.74 39.68
C ALA A 44 1.03 8.96 39.50
N GLY A 45 1.02 7.64 39.76
CA GLY A 45 2.15 6.76 39.50
C GLY A 45 2.41 6.55 38.01
N ILE A 46 1.37 6.27 37.23
CA ILE A 46 1.47 6.12 35.77
C ILE A 46 1.92 7.43 35.11
N LEU A 47 1.42 8.59 35.57
CA LEU A 47 1.86 9.88 35.04
C LEU A 47 3.37 10.10 35.28
N ALA A 48 3.87 9.74 36.47
CA ALA A 48 5.30 9.82 36.78
C ALA A 48 6.13 8.88 35.91
N TRP A 49 5.61 7.68 35.68
CA TRP A 49 6.26 6.69 34.82
C TRP A 49 6.34 7.18 33.36
N ASN A 50 5.22 7.66 32.80
CA ASN A 50 5.18 8.23 31.45
C ASN A 50 6.14 9.43 31.33
N ARG A 51 6.14 10.33 32.32
CA ARG A 51 7.06 11.47 32.39
C ARG A 51 8.52 11.00 32.34
N ALA A 52 8.89 10.03 33.18
CA ALA A 52 10.26 9.54 33.24
C ALA A 52 10.71 8.89 31.93
N ILE A 53 9.81 8.18 31.22
CA ILE A 53 10.11 7.65 29.89
C ILE A 53 10.34 8.80 28.90
N ILE A 54 9.45 9.79 28.86
CA ILE A 54 9.53 10.92 27.91
C ILE A 54 10.81 11.73 28.14
N GLU A 55 11.07 12.15 29.38
CA GLU A 55 12.27 12.93 29.74
C GLU A 55 13.57 12.16 29.43
N ALA A 56 13.56 10.84 29.58
CA ALA A 56 14.73 10.01 29.27
C ALA A 56 14.94 9.75 27.77
N THR A 57 13.93 9.94 26.90
CA THR A 57 13.99 9.45 25.52
C THR A 57 13.64 10.47 24.44
N ALA A 58 13.25 11.70 24.78
CA ALA A 58 12.78 12.69 23.82
C ALA A 58 13.79 13.01 22.69
N ASP A 59 15.09 13.03 23.00
CA ASP A 59 16.20 13.24 22.05
C ASP A 59 16.57 11.99 21.23
N LEU A 60 15.88 10.87 21.46
CA LEU A 60 16.18 9.56 20.85
C LEU A 60 15.07 9.05 19.93
N VAL A 61 13.91 9.69 19.92
CA VAL A 61 12.71 9.19 19.22
C VAL A 61 12.35 10.05 18.01
N ALA A 62 11.71 9.42 17.03
CA ALA A 62 11.04 10.11 15.94
C ALA A 62 9.63 10.57 16.31
N VAL A 63 8.94 9.81 17.18
CA VAL A 63 7.51 10.02 17.52
C VAL A 63 7.17 9.26 18.81
N TYR A 64 6.21 9.79 19.59
CA TYR A 64 5.56 9.04 20.66
C TYR A 64 4.20 8.54 20.23
N LYS A 65 3.85 7.31 20.64
CA LYS A 65 2.62 6.64 20.24
C LYS A 65 1.82 6.08 21.42
N PRO A 66 1.05 6.90 22.16
CA PRO A 66 0.13 6.39 23.16
C PRO A 66 -1.01 5.60 22.51
N ASN A 67 -1.29 4.40 23.02
CA ASN A 67 -2.50 3.67 22.67
C ASN A 67 -3.62 4.01 23.66
N ILE A 68 -4.69 4.61 23.13
CA ILE A 68 -5.77 5.19 23.93
C ILE A 68 -6.51 4.15 24.79
N ALA A 69 -6.53 2.87 24.37
CA ALA A 69 -7.25 1.81 25.07
C ALA A 69 -6.76 1.63 26.52
N PHE A 70 -5.46 1.81 26.76
CA PHE A 70 -4.87 1.69 28.10
C PHE A 70 -5.31 2.80 29.06
N TYR A 71 -5.62 3.98 28.51
CA TYR A 71 -6.13 5.12 29.25
C TYR A 71 -7.65 5.02 29.41
N GLU A 72 -8.38 4.62 28.38
CA GLU A 72 -9.83 4.37 28.44
C GLU A 72 -10.19 3.33 29.51
N ALA A 73 -9.38 2.28 29.67
CA ALA A 73 -9.56 1.27 30.71
C ALA A 73 -9.52 1.82 32.15
N LEU A 74 -8.96 3.01 32.36
CA LEU A 74 -8.89 3.71 33.65
C LEU A 74 -10.04 4.73 33.83
N GLY A 75 -11.00 4.78 32.90
CA GLY A 75 -12.17 5.67 32.95
C GLY A 75 -11.82 7.14 32.77
N ALA A 76 -12.67 8.03 33.32
CA ALA A 76 -12.46 9.49 33.22
C ALA A 76 -11.09 9.96 33.77
N PRO A 77 -10.58 9.46 34.91
CA PRO A 77 -9.23 9.78 35.35
C PRO A 77 -8.14 9.35 34.36
N GLY A 78 -8.35 8.24 33.65
CA GLY A 78 -7.48 7.77 32.58
C GLY A 78 -7.40 8.70 31.39
N MET A 79 -8.54 9.26 30.98
CA MET A 79 -8.58 10.23 29.89
C MET A 79 -7.88 11.54 30.26
N GLU A 80 -8.03 11.99 31.51
CA GLU A 80 -7.28 13.14 32.01
C GLU A 80 -5.77 12.85 32.11
N LEU A 81 -5.40 11.64 32.55
CA LEU A 81 -4.03 11.14 32.54
C LEU A 81 -3.43 11.12 31.12
N LEU A 82 -4.20 10.74 30.10
CA LEU A 82 -3.76 10.81 28.70
C LEU A 82 -3.46 12.27 28.34
N ARG A 83 -4.40 13.19 28.59
CA ARG A 83 -4.22 14.62 28.30
C ARG A 83 -2.96 15.18 28.98
N GLN A 84 -2.74 14.83 30.24
CA GLN A 84 -1.56 15.23 30.98
C GLN A 84 -0.28 14.61 30.40
N THR A 85 -0.32 13.34 30.00
CA THR A 85 0.81 12.65 29.36
C THR A 85 1.18 13.29 28.02
N LEU A 86 0.19 13.61 27.19
CA LEU A 86 0.41 14.27 25.89
C LEU A 86 1.07 15.64 26.06
N ALA A 87 0.67 16.40 27.08
CA ALA A 87 1.27 17.70 27.40
C ALA A 87 2.73 17.63 27.90
N LEU A 88 3.26 16.44 28.18
CA LEU A 88 4.68 16.25 28.54
C LEU A 88 5.57 16.07 27.30
N ILE A 89 4.99 15.74 26.16
CA ILE A 89 5.74 15.47 24.93
C ILE A 89 6.19 16.83 24.36
N PRO A 90 7.50 17.02 24.10
CA PRO A 90 8.01 18.24 23.49
C PRO A 90 7.30 18.59 22.16
N ASP A 91 7.00 19.88 21.96
CA ASP A 91 6.24 20.37 20.81
C ASP A 91 6.87 20.02 19.45
N ASP A 92 8.17 19.77 19.40
CA ASP A 92 8.93 19.42 18.21
C ASP A 92 8.95 17.91 17.93
N ILE A 93 8.35 17.08 18.79
CA ILE A 93 8.20 15.64 18.61
C ILE A 93 6.73 15.34 18.26
N PRO A 94 6.45 14.63 17.15
CA PRO A 94 5.09 14.26 16.79
C PRO A 94 4.42 13.33 17.81
N ILE A 95 3.09 13.43 17.87
CA ILE A 95 2.22 12.53 18.63
C ILE A 95 1.35 11.72 17.68
N LEU A 96 1.54 10.39 17.67
CA LEU A 96 0.70 9.45 16.93
C LEU A 96 -0.27 8.74 17.89
N LEU A 97 -1.53 9.12 17.90
CA LEU A 97 -2.53 8.49 18.75
C LEU A 97 -2.98 7.14 18.15
N ASP A 98 -2.66 6.05 18.82
CA ASP A 98 -3.07 4.72 18.38
C ASP A 98 -4.50 4.41 18.86
N ALA A 99 -5.49 4.82 18.08
CA ALA A 99 -6.91 4.77 18.42
C ALA A 99 -7.74 3.81 17.55
N LYS A 100 -7.23 3.40 16.38
CA LYS A 100 -7.86 2.47 15.42
C LYS A 100 -9.34 2.81 15.15
N ARG A 101 -9.66 4.10 15.03
CA ARG A 101 -11.05 4.56 14.82
C ARG A 101 -11.53 4.19 13.41
N GLY A 102 -12.85 4.08 13.26
CA GLY A 102 -13.50 3.81 11.98
C GLY A 102 -15.01 3.81 12.17
N ASP A 103 -15.67 4.83 11.64
CA ASP A 103 -17.13 4.99 11.62
C ASP A 103 -17.49 5.92 10.44
N ILE A 104 -18.76 6.18 10.16
CA ILE A 104 -19.19 7.00 9.02
C ILE A 104 -19.73 8.37 9.43
N GLY A 105 -19.66 9.32 8.51
CA GLY A 105 -20.33 10.62 8.61
C GLY A 105 -20.04 11.39 9.90
N SER A 106 -21.10 11.77 10.62
CA SER A 106 -20.99 12.59 11.84
C SER A 106 -20.21 11.91 12.97
N THR A 107 -20.22 10.58 13.05
CA THR A 107 -19.49 9.84 14.09
C THR A 107 -17.99 9.90 13.86
N ALA A 108 -17.53 9.71 12.61
CA ALA A 108 -16.13 9.89 12.27
C ALA A 108 -15.66 11.35 12.48
N ALA A 109 -16.52 12.33 12.20
CA ALA A 109 -16.21 13.73 12.49
C ALA A 109 -16.02 13.99 13.99
N ALA A 110 -16.86 13.41 14.85
CA ALA A 110 -16.71 13.50 16.30
C ALA A 110 -15.41 12.82 16.79
N TYR A 111 -15.04 11.68 16.22
CA TYR A 111 -13.75 11.05 16.53
C TYR A 111 -12.56 11.89 16.07
N ALA A 112 -12.60 12.47 14.87
CA ALA A 112 -11.55 13.35 14.37
C ALA A 112 -11.37 14.57 15.27
N GLN A 113 -12.48 15.20 15.69
CA GLN A 113 -12.48 16.30 16.64
C GLN A 113 -11.86 15.90 17.99
N ALA A 114 -12.26 14.75 18.54
CA ALA A 114 -11.71 14.26 19.80
C ALA A 114 -10.18 14.01 19.70
N CYS A 115 -9.71 13.43 18.60
CA CYS A 115 -8.29 13.11 18.43
C CYS A 115 -7.43 14.34 18.15
N PHE A 116 -7.86 15.23 17.24
CA PHE A 116 -7.02 16.33 16.76
C PHE A 116 -7.22 17.64 17.52
N GLU A 117 -8.43 17.95 17.98
CA GLU A 117 -8.70 19.19 18.72
C GLU A 117 -8.58 18.99 20.22
N GLN A 118 -9.26 17.97 20.77
CA GLN A 118 -9.30 17.79 22.24
C GLN A 118 -8.01 17.20 22.79
N LEU A 119 -7.45 16.20 22.10
CA LEU A 119 -6.20 15.55 22.49
C LEU A 119 -4.97 16.16 21.82
N GLY A 120 -5.13 16.97 20.78
CA GLY A 120 -4.00 17.63 20.10
C GLY A 120 -3.05 16.66 19.38
N ALA A 121 -3.51 15.45 19.03
CA ALA A 121 -2.66 14.50 18.31
C ALA A 121 -2.26 15.04 16.93
N ASP A 122 -1.06 14.68 16.46
CA ASP A 122 -0.59 15.06 15.12
C ASP A 122 -0.98 14.01 14.08
N ALA A 123 -1.19 12.76 14.51
CA ALA A 123 -1.64 11.67 13.67
C ALA A 123 -2.49 10.66 14.44
N VAL A 124 -3.23 9.84 13.72
CA VAL A 124 -4.11 8.80 14.31
C VAL A 124 -4.08 7.50 13.50
N THR A 125 -4.23 6.35 14.17
CA THR A 125 -4.46 5.07 13.49
C THR A 125 -5.94 4.85 13.15
N LEU A 126 -6.24 4.34 11.96
CA LEU A 126 -7.60 4.20 11.42
C LEU A 126 -7.84 2.83 10.77
N SER A 127 -9.05 2.31 10.90
CA SER A 127 -9.48 1.08 10.21
C SER A 127 -9.94 1.40 8.78
N PRO A 128 -9.47 0.69 7.74
CA PRO A 128 -9.90 0.91 6.36
C PRO A 128 -11.28 0.31 6.03
N TYR A 129 -11.82 -0.53 6.92
CA TYR A 129 -12.85 -1.51 6.57
C TYR A 129 -14.15 -0.89 6.02
N LEU A 130 -14.54 0.27 6.54
CA LEU A 130 -15.75 0.96 6.13
C LEU A 130 -15.59 1.77 4.83
N GLY A 131 -14.36 1.91 4.32
CA GLY A 131 -14.06 2.63 3.08
C GLY A 131 -13.78 4.12 3.27
N ARG A 132 -13.68 4.83 2.13
CA ARG A 132 -13.18 6.22 2.06
C ARG A 132 -13.97 7.21 2.91
N ASP A 133 -15.28 7.10 2.93
CA ASP A 133 -16.20 7.97 3.68
C ASP A 133 -15.96 7.93 5.20
N SER A 134 -15.42 6.82 5.72
CA SER A 134 -15.02 6.72 7.12
C SER A 134 -13.72 7.47 7.47
N ILE A 135 -12.92 7.78 6.45
CA ILE A 135 -11.61 8.45 6.57
C ILE A 135 -11.69 9.93 6.21
N GLU A 136 -12.61 10.31 5.33
CA GLU A 136 -12.78 11.69 4.85
C GLU A 136 -12.86 12.75 5.98
N PRO A 137 -13.60 12.52 7.08
CA PRO A 137 -13.62 13.48 8.20
C PRO A 137 -12.25 13.69 8.86
N PHE A 138 -11.39 12.67 8.88
CA PHE A 138 -10.01 12.80 9.36
C PHE A 138 -9.11 13.45 8.30
N ALA A 139 -9.29 13.10 7.02
CA ALA A 139 -8.54 13.66 5.91
C ALA A 139 -8.81 15.14 5.65
N ALA A 140 -9.92 15.69 6.15
CA ALA A 140 -10.19 17.13 6.15
C ALA A 140 -9.13 17.93 6.94
N TYR A 141 -8.43 17.31 7.88
CA TYR A 141 -7.31 17.90 8.61
C TYR A 141 -6.01 17.74 7.81
N ALA A 142 -5.77 18.68 6.89
CA ALA A 142 -4.67 18.61 5.91
C ALA A 142 -3.24 18.63 6.52
N ASP A 143 -3.09 18.98 7.79
CA ASP A 143 -1.83 18.96 8.53
C ASP A 143 -1.62 17.67 9.35
N LYS A 144 -2.60 16.76 9.40
CA LYS A 144 -2.56 15.55 10.24
C LYS A 144 -2.21 14.29 9.45
N GLY A 145 -1.53 13.35 10.12
CA GLY A 145 -1.17 12.04 9.57
C GLY A 145 -2.23 10.96 9.80
N LEU A 146 -2.50 10.13 8.79
CA LEU A 146 -3.53 9.09 8.84
C LEU A 146 -2.90 7.70 8.66
N PHE A 147 -2.75 6.92 9.73
CA PHE A 147 -2.13 5.60 9.68
C PHE A 147 -3.18 4.51 9.53
N VAL A 148 -3.41 4.08 8.29
CA VAL A 148 -4.41 3.07 7.95
C VAL A 148 -3.88 1.67 8.24
N LEU A 149 -4.66 0.86 8.95
CA LEU A 149 -4.33 -0.55 9.20
C LEU A 149 -4.26 -1.31 7.87
N CYS A 150 -3.11 -1.93 7.57
CA CYS A 150 -2.87 -2.62 6.31
C CYS A 150 -2.66 -4.13 6.53
N HIS A 151 -1.51 -4.51 7.09
CA HIS A 151 -1.24 -5.90 7.50
C HIS A 151 -0.75 -5.91 8.95
N THR A 152 -1.60 -6.28 9.90
CA THR A 152 -1.31 -6.14 11.33
C THR A 152 -0.33 -7.20 11.86
N SER A 153 0.23 -6.99 13.05
CA SER A 153 1.28 -7.86 13.61
C SER A 153 0.78 -9.06 14.43
N ASN A 154 -0.54 -9.21 14.58
CA ASN A 154 -1.14 -10.29 15.36
C ASN A 154 -1.15 -11.61 14.56
N PRO A 155 -1.11 -12.79 15.24
CA PRO A 155 -1.12 -14.08 14.56
C PRO A 155 -2.30 -14.33 13.61
N GLY A 156 -3.47 -13.73 13.90
CA GLY A 156 -4.67 -13.83 13.08
C GLY A 156 -4.77 -12.80 11.95
N ALA A 157 -3.70 -12.05 11.64
CA ALA A 157 -3.71 -11.05 10.57
C ALA A 157 -4.18 -11.65 9.22
N GLY A 158 -3.66 -12.83 8.89
CA GLY A 158 -3.94 -13.52 7.62
C GLY A 158 -5.37 -14.06 7.46
N GLU A 159 -6.21 -14.08 8.50
CA GLU A 159 -7.60 -14.57 8.38
C GLU A 159 -8.42 -13.78 7.35
N PHE A 160 -8.17 -12.46 7.28
CA PHE A 160 -8.80 -11.58 6.30
C PHE A 160 -7.78 -10.90 5.39
N GLN A 161 -6.64 -10.50 5.93
CA GLN A 161 -5.74 -9.57 5.24
C GLN A 161 -4.99 -10.25 4.09
N ASP A 162 -4.69 -11.55 4.24
CA ASP A 162 -4.05 -12.38 3.21
C ASP A 162 -5.04 -12.99 2.20
N LEU A 163 -6.36 -12.72 2.35
CA LEU A 163 -7.33 -13.21 1.38
C LEU A 163 -7.02 -12.63 0.00
N GLU A 164 -6.81 -13.53 -0.95
CA GLU A 164 -6.64 -13.17 -2.35
C GLU A 164 -7.98 -12.65 -2.90
N ILE A 165 -7.97 -11.41 -3.35
CA ILE A 165 -9.14 -10.74 -3.91
C ILE A 165 -8.95 -10.54 -5.40
N SER A 166 -9.97 -10.97 -6.15
CA SER A 166 -10.14 -10.64 -7.55
C SER A 166 -11.19 -9.55 -7.67
N ASP A 167 -10.88 -8.49 -8.42
CA ASP A 167 -11.88 -7.49 -8.79
C ASP A 167 -12.43 -7.89 -10.14
N TRP A 168 -13.71 -8.29 -10.16
CA TRP A 168 -14.36 -8.74 -11.39
C TRP A 168 -14.37 -7.67 -12.49
N ARG A 169 -14.21 -6.39 -12.12
CA ARG A 169 -14.12 -5.27 -13.06
C ARG A 169 -12.76 -5.19 -13.75
N THR A 170 -11.74 -5.84 -13.20
CA THR A 170 -10.35 -5.82 -13.68
C THR A 170 -9.75 -7.21 -13.89
N LEU A 171 -10.59 -8.26 -13.95
CA LEU A 171 -10.19 -9.69 -14.07
C LEU A 171 -9.12 -9.95 -15.13
N ASP A 172 -9.14 -9.20 -16.24
CA ASP A 172 -8.22 -9.37 -17.37
C ASP A 172 -7.05 -8.36 -17.38
N ARG A 173 -6.97 -7.45 -16.39
CA ARG A 173 -6.04 -6.30 -16.39
C ARG A 173 -5.08 -6.29 -15.23
N GLU A 174 -5.50 -6.78 -14.07
CA GLU A 174 -4.68 -6.79 -12.87
C GLU A 174 -4.62 -8.21 -12.31
N PRO A 175 -3.44 -8.68 -11.87
CA PRO A 175 -3.35 -9.93 -11.14
C PRO A 175 -4.19 -9.84 -9.87
N ASN A 176 -4.65 -11.00 -9.41
CA ASN A 176 -5.17 -11.11 -8.06
C ASN A 176 -4.11 -10.68 -7.05
N ARG A 177 -4.55 -10.02 -5.98
CA ARG A 177 -3.68 -9.51 -4.92
C ARG A 177 -4.29 -9.81 -3.57
N ALA A 178 -3.46 -9.82 -2.53
CA ALA A 178 -3.98 -9.93 -1.17
C ALA A 178 -4.81 -8.70 -0.80
N LEU A 179 -5.77 -8.86 0.11
CA LEU A 179 -6.62 -7.78 0.59
C LEU A 179 -5.80 -6.59 1.12
N TYR A 180 -4.72 -6.85 1.86
CA TYR A 180 -3.87 -5.79 2.39
C TYR A 180 -3.21 -4.94 1.28
N GLU A 181 -2.80 -5.53 0.16
CA GLU A 181 -2.23 -4.78 -0.97
C GLU A 181 -3.27 -3.85 -1.59
N ARG A 182 -4.52 -4.32 -1.75
CA ARG A 182 -5.60 -3.48 -2.26
C ARG A 182 -5.96 -2.37 -1.28
N VAL A 183 -5.90 -2.64 0.03
CA VAL A 183 -6.04 -1.61 1.06
C VAL A 183 -4.95 -0.56 0.88
N ALA A 184 -3.67 -0.95 0.74
CA ALA A 184 -2.56 -0.02 0.51
C ALA A 184 -2.78 0.85 -0.74
N GLN A 185 -3.09 0.21 -1.87
CA GLN A 185 -3.32 0.89 -3.14
C GLN A 185 -4.50 1.86 -3.06
N THR A 186 -5.62 1.42 -2.49
CA THR A 186 -6.86 2.20 -2.44
C THR A 186 -6.73 3.36 -1.46
N ALA A 187 -6.27 3.10 -0.24
CA ALA A 187 -6.18 4.10 0.80
C ALA A 187 -5.14 5.19 0.50
N ALA A 188 -4.09 4.87 -0.27
CA ALA A 188 -3.12 5.87 -0.74
C ALA A 188 -3.77 6.97 -1.61
N THR A 189 -4.97 6.73 -2.16
CA THR A 189 -5.73 7.72 -2.95
C THR A 189 -6.64 8.61 -2.10
N TRP A 190 -6.87 8.26 -0.83
CA TRP A 190 -7.83 8.96 0.03
C TRP A 190 -7.28 10.31 0.51
N SER A 191 -5.97 10.39 0.76
CA SER A 191 -5.28 11.62 1.12
C SER A 191 -3.76 11.49 0.91
N PRO A 192 -3.04 12.58 0.56
CA PRO A 192 -1.59 12.57 0.55
C PRO A 192 -0.97 12.30 1.91
N ASN A 193 -1.71 12.47 3.01
CA ASN A 193 -1.23 12.22 4.37
C ASN A 193 -1.52 10.79 4.87
N VAL A 194 -1.91 9.87 3.99
CA VAL A 194 -2.08 8.47 4.36
C VAL A 194 -0.72 7.77 4.47
N ALA A 195 -0.53 7.12 5.62
CA ALA A 195 0.53 6.18 5.94
C ALA A 195 -0.10 4.83 6.31
N PHE A 196 0.73 3.80 6.49
CA PHE A 196 0.24 2.43 6.71
C PHE A 196 0.75 1.83 8.00
N VAL A 197 -0.02 0.90 8.57
CA VAL A 197 0.43 0.05 9.68
C VAL A 197 0.68 -1.35 9.13
N VAL A 198 1.95 -1.79 9.20
CA VAL A 198 2.40 -3.11 8.73
C VAL A 198 3.27 -3.76 9.80
N GLY A 199 2.94 -4.97 10.23
CA GLY A 199 3.64 -5.67 11.30
C GLY A 199 5.05 -6.14 10.93
N ALA A 200 6.00 -6.04 11.87
CA ALA A 200 7.38 -6.52 11.70
C ALA A 200 7.53 -8.05 11.57
N THR A 201 6.48 -8.81 11.86
CA THR A 201 6.47 -10.28 11.83
C THR A 201 6.34 -10.85 10.42
N TYR A 202 6.12 -10.00 9.41
CA TYR A 202 5.73 -10.38 8.06
C TYR A 202 6.55 -9.62 6.99
N PRO A 203 7.84 -9.95 6.79
CA PRO A 203 8.70 -9.20 5.85
C PRO A 203 8.24 -9.24 4.39
N GLU A 204 7.66 -10.35 3.93
CA GLU A 204 7.14 -10.48 2.56
C GLU A 204 5.96 -9.50 2.33
N GLN A 205 5.06 -9.41 3.30
CA GLN A 205 3.94 -8.46 3.28
C GLN A 205 4.45 -7.01 3.36
N MET A 206 5.51 -6.75 4.12
CA MET A 206 6.18 -5.44 4.15
C MET A 206 6.72 -5.06 2.77
N GLU A 207 7.42 -5.97 2.09
CA GLU A 207 7.96 -5.75 0.75
C GLU A 207 6.85 -5.52 -0.29
N ALA A 208 5.77 -6.31 -0.21
CA ALA A 208 4.60 -6.15 -1.06
C ALA A 208 3.94 -4.78 -0.85
N VAL A 209 3.72 -4.35 0.40
CA VAL A 209 3.17 -3.02 0.69
C VAL A 209 4.12 -1.93 0.19
N ARG A 210 5.43 -2.01 0.47
CA ARG A 210 6.42 -1.04 -0.01
C ARG A 210 6.41 -0.92 -1.53
N THR A 211 6.25 -2.03 -2.25
CA THR A 211 6.14 -2.05 -3.71
C THR A 211 4.91 -1.30 -4.20
N VAL A 212 3.77 -1.46 -3.53
CA VAL A 212 2.50 -0.79 -3.87
C VAL A 212 2.55 0.71 -3.54
N VAL A 213 3.21 1.08 -2.45
CA VAL A 213 3.27 2.47 -1.94
C VAL A 213 4.72 2.92 -1.64
N PRO A 214 5.56 3.11 -2.68
CA PRO A 214 7.01 3.29 -2.53
C PRO A 214 7.39 4.47 -1.65
N ASP A 215 6.63 5.56 -1.71
CA ASP A 215 6.99 6.81 -1.02
C ASP A 215 6.32 6.97 0.36
N ARG A 216 5.36 6.10 0.71
CA ARG A 216 4.53 6.29 1.92
C ARG A 216 5.26 5.90 3.20
N TRP A 217 4.91 6.56 4.29
CA TRP A 217 5.40 6.17 5.62
C TRP A 217 4.69 4.91 6.11
N ILE A 218 5.41 4.06 6.84
CA ILE A 218 4.87 2.83 7.43
C ILE A 218 5.21 2.80 8.93
N LEU A 219 4.18 2.72 9.77
CA LEU A 219 4.30 2.36 11.18
C LEU A 219 4.47 0.85 11.31
N VAL A 220 5.53 0.44 11.99
CA VAL A 220 5.90 -0.96 12.16
C VAL A 220 5.82 -1.37 13.62
N PRO A 221 4.67 -1.89 14.09
CA PRO A 221 4.59 -2.55 15.38
C PRO A 221 5.24 -3.95 15.34
N GLY A 222 5.72 -4.40 16.50
CA GLY A 222 6.10 -5.80 16.71
C GLY A 222 7.60 -6.08 16.84
N ILE A 223 8.46 -5.06 16.75
CA ILE A 223 9.88 -5.19 17.06
C ILE A 223 10.08 -5.49 18.56
N GLY A 224 10.88 -6.51 18.87
CA GLY A 224 11.15 -6.95 20.25
C GLY A 224 10.11 -7.92 20.78
N ALA A 225 9.11 -7.43 21.53
CA ALA A 225 8.21 -8.25 22.35
C ALA A 225 7.26 -9.19 21.56
N GLN A 226 7.14 -9.01 20.25
CA GLN A 226 6.37 -9.89 19.35
C GLN A 226 7.28 -10.67 18.39
N GLY A 227 8.61 -10.61 18.58
CA GLY A 227 9.57 -11.40 17.80
C GLY A 227 9.81 -10.91 16.37
N GLY A 228 9.43 -9.67 16.02
CA GLY A 228 9.70 -9.11 14.69
C GLY A 228 11.19 -9.03 14.38
N ASP A 229 11.57 -9.47 13.18
CA ASP A 229 12.96 -9.47 12.71
C ASP A 229 13.33 -8.09 12.16
N LEU A 230 14.12 -7.34 12.94
CA LEU A 230 14.54 -5.99 12.56
C LEU A 230 15.31 -5.94 11.22
N PRO A 231 16.33 -6.78 10.98
CA PRO A 231 17.05 -6.80 9.70
C PRO A 231 16.12 -6.98 8.48
N SER A 232 15.30 -8.03 8.46
CA SER A 232 14.40 -8.31 7.32
C SER A 232 13.34 -7.21 7.16
N THR A 233 12.81 -6.69 8.27
CA THR A 233 11.87 -5.56 8.25
C THR A 233 12.48 -4.32 7.61
N MET A 234 13.71 -3.98 8.00
CA MET A 234 14.41 -2.81 7.45
C MET A 234 14.70 -3.01 5.96
N GLN A 235 15.21 -4.18 5.57
CA GLN A 235 15.48 -4.51 4.18
C GLN A 235 14.24 -4.46 3.28
N ALA A 236 13.11 -4.98 3.77
CA ALA A 236 11.85 -5.02 3.02
C ALA A 236 11.15 -3.66 2.93
N GLY A 237 11.32 -2.80 3.94
CA GLY A 237 10.45 -1.65 4.14
C GLY A 237 11.10 -0.27 4.05
N ILE A 238 12.42 -0.13 4.19
CA ILE A 238 13.06 1.19 4.22
C ILE A 238 13.07 1.84 2.83
N ARG A 239 12.87 3.16 2.78
CA ARG A 239 13.00 3.92 1.54
C ARG A 239 14.48 4.20 1.22
N PRO A 240 14.81 4.51 -0.05
CA PRO A 240 16.19 4.85 -0.45
C PRO A 240 16.79 6.06 0.29
N ASP A 241 15.96 7.00 0.74
CA ASP A 241 16.35 8.16 1.55
C ASP A 241 16.74 7.80 3.00
N GLY A 242 16.67 6.53 3.37
CA GLY A 242 16.91 6.03 4.72
C GLY A 242 15.84 6.42 5.74
N MET A 243 14.64 6.74 5.27
CA MET A 243 13.44 7.04 6.06
C MET A 243 12.27 6.13 5.64
N GLY A 244 11.03 6.53 5.94
CA GLY A 244 9.82 5.85 5.48
C GLY A 244 9.32 4.71 6.37
N LEU A 245 10.05 4.36 7.42
CA LEU A 245 9.61 3.46 8.48
C LEU A 245 9.59 4.17 9.84
N ILE A 246 8.65 3.78 10.70
CA ILE A 246 8.58 4.16 12.11
C ILE A 246 8.50 2.88 12.93
N LEU A 247 9.54 2.55 13.68
CA LEU A 247 9.66 1.26 14.38
C LEU A 247 9.12 1.42 15.80
N SER A 248 7.94 0.86 16.07
CA SER A 248 7.25 1.02 17.34
C SER A 248 7.73 0.01 18.39
N ALA A 249 8.27 0.52 19.49
CA ALA A 249 8.62 -0.23 20.69
C ALA A 249 7.93 0.36 21.92
N SER A 250 7.23 -0.48 22.68
CA SER A 250 6.49 -0.08 23.88
C SER A 250 7.09 -0.75 25.11
N ARG A 251 6.65 -1.98 25.42
CA ARG A 251 7.12 -2.80 26.56
C ARG A 251 8.65 -2.92 26.68
N GLY A 252 9.37 -3.04 25.57
CA GLY A 252 10.84 -3.19 25.56
C GLY A 252 11.58 -1.97 26.14
N ILE A 253 10.97 -0.79 26.11
CA ILE A 253 11.52 0.44 26.71
C ILE A 253 10.81 0.71 28.04
N ALA A 254 9.48 0.64 28.08
CA ALA A 254 8.71 1.00 29.27
C ALA A 254 9.04 0.14 30.50
N LEU A 255 9.41 -1.13 30.31
CA LEU A 255 9.74 -2.09 31.38
C LEU A 255 11.23 -2.24 31.63
N ALA A 256 12.09 -1.51 30.91
CA ALA A 256 13.53 -1.53 31.15
C ALA A 256 13.88 -0.89 32.50
N ASP A 257 14.99 -1.29 33.10
CA ASP A 257 15.51 -0.63 34.30
C ASP A 257 16.01 0.78 33.99
N ASP A 258 16.66 0.94 32.83
CA ASP A 258 17.11 2.22 32.27
C ASP A 258 16.42 2.47 30.92
N TYR A 259 15.52 3.45 30.90
CA TYR A 259 14.75 3.82 29.71
C TYR A 259 15.62 4.40 28.59
N ARG A 260 16.64 5.19 28.96
CA ARG A 260 17.54 5.82 28.00
C ARG A 260 18.40 4.75 27.34
N ALA A 261 19.04 3.89 28.13
CA ALA A 261 19.89 2.83 27.60
C ALA A 261 19.12 1.91 26.63
N ALA A 262 17.90 1.50 26.98
CA ALA A 262 17.06 0.68 26.10
C ALA A 262 16.68 1.39 24.79
N ALA A 263 16.37 2.68 24.84
CA ALA A 263 16.06 3.47 23.65
C ALA A 263 17.31 3.71 22.77
N GLU A 264 18.46 3.99 23.37
CA GLU A 264 19.73 4.18 22.66
C GLU A 264 20.18 2.90 21.95
N GLU A 265 20.08 1.76 22.61
CA GLU A 265 20.40 0.46 22.02
C GLU A 265 19.53 0.21 20.79
N LEU A 266 18.21 0.38 20.92
CA LEU A 266 17.28 0.12 19.83
C LEU A 266 17.47 1.12 18.67
N ARG A 267 17.64 2.42 18.96
CA ARG A 267 17.95 3.43 17.94
C ARG A 267 19.24 3.07 17.18
N THR A 268 20.29 2.68 17.91
CA THR A 268 21.58 2.30 17.32
C THR A 268 21.42 1.11 16.39
N ARG A 269 20.70 0.07 16.85
CA ARG A 269 20.40 -1.11 16.04
C ARG A 269 19.59 -0.77 14.80
N ILE A 270 18.60 0.11 14.89
CA ILE A 270 17.83 0.57 13.73
C ILE A 270 18.75 1.29 12.73
N ASN A 271 19.60 2.20 13.21
CA ASN A 271 20.49 2.99 12.35
C ASN A 271 21.56 2.15 11.64
N GLN A 272 21.95 0.99 12.17
CA GLN A 272 22.87 0.07 11.49
C GLN A 272 22.33 -0.42 10.13
N TYR A 273 21.02 -0.41 9.93
CA TYR A 273 20.37 -0.84 8.69
C TYR A 273 19.86 0.34 7.84
N ARG A 274 20.15 1.59 8.22
CA ARG A 274 19.82 2.75 7.39
C ARG A 274 20.90 2.91 6.30
N PRO A 275 20.51 3.19 5.05
CA PRO A 275 21.45 3.61 4.01
C PRO A 275 22.34 4.74 4.52
N SER A 276 23.65 4.60 4.35
CA SER A 276 24.61 5.65 4.69
C SER A 276 24.41 6.84 3.75
N SER A 277 24.29 8.05 4.29
CA SER A 277 24.07 9.28 3.51
C SER A 277 25.30 9.75 2.70
N GLU A 278 26.27 8.88 2.41
CA GLU A 278 27.60 9.25 1.85
C GLU A 278 27.83 8.79 0.39
N SER A 279 26.80 8.46 -0.39
CA SER A 279 27.02 8.02 -1.79
C SER A 279 25.95 8.41 -2.80
N SER A 280 25.46 9.66 -2.76
CA SER A 280 24.59 10.18 -3.83
C SER A 280 24.96 11.58 -4.35
N ASP A 281 26.16 12.09 -4.05
CA ASP A 281 26.73 13.29 -4.67
C ASP A 281 28.00 12.94 -5.47
N GLU A 282 27.83 12.26 -6.62
CA GLU A 282 28.77 12.38 -7.73
C GLU A 282 28.13 11.84 -9.04
N GLY A 283 27.81 12.76 -9.96
CA GLY A 283 27.68 12.42 -11.38
C GLY A 283 26.35 12.71 -12.09
N ALA A 284 25.77 13.90 -11.96
CA ALA A 284 24.74 14.36 -12.91
C ALA A 284 24.88 15.84 -13.28
N ALA A 285 25.90 16.14 -14.09
CA ALA A 285 25.95 17.30 -14.99
C ALA A 285 26.67 16.81 -16.25
N GLY A 286 26.19 16.93 -17.48
CA GLY A 286 25.00 17.53 -18.07
C GLY A 286 25.31 17.58 -19.56
N GLN A 287 24.42 17.11 -20.43
CA GLN A 287 24.45 17.51 -21.84
C GLN A 287 23.02 17.80 -22.29
N THR A 288 22.84 19.08 -22.58
CA THR A 288 21.66 19.74 -23.12
C THR A 288 21.41 19.35 -24.57
N GLY A 289 20.16 19.04 -24.91
CA GLY A 289 19.69 18.98 -26.29
C GLY A 289 18.16 18.85 -26.35
N ALA A 290 17.49 19.90 -26.80
CA ALA A 290 16.10 19.91 -27.21
C ALA A 290 15.98 20.82 -28.46
N PRO A 291 14.91 20.76 -29.26
CA PRO A 291 14.01 19.64 -29.58
C PRO A 291 13.91 19.43 -31.12
N THR A 292 13.52 18.24 -31.58
CA THR A 292 13.05 18.06 -32.96
C THR A 292 11.79 17.23 -33.04
N ALA A 293 10.88 17.75 -33.84
CA ALA A 293 9.48 17.38 -33.95
C ALA A 293 9.24 16.33 -35.05
N VAL A 294 8.11 15.63 -34.90
CA VAL A 294 7.30 14.94 -35.92
C VAL A 294 7.84 13.63 -36.50
N ALA A 295 7.10 12.55 -36.20
CA ALA A 295 7.19 11.22 -36.81
C ALA A 295 6.89 11.25 -38.32
N PRO A 296 7.43 10.28 -39.09
CA PRO A 296 6.50 9.30 -39.64
C PRO A 296 7.06 7.87 -39.81
N HIS A 297 6.10 6.96 -40.01
CA HIS A 297 6.18 5.60 -40.55
C HIS A 297 6.75 4.49 -39.64
N VAL A 298 5.80 3.80 -39.01
CA VAL A 298 5.92 2.40 -38.58
C VAL A 298 6.21 1.53 -39.82
N THR A 299 7.40 0.94 -39.85
CA THR A 299 7.77 -0.08 -40.85
C THR A 299 7.19 -1.43 -40.48
N LYS A 300 6.57 -2.07 -41.48
CA LYS A 300 5.91 -3.39 -41.46
C LYS A 300 6.83 -4.53 -40.98
N PRO A 301 6.50 -5.30 -39.93
CA PRO A 301 7.08 -6.62 -39.73
C PRO A 301 6.41 -7.62 -40.69
N PRO A 302 7.16 -8.49 -41.39
CA PRO A 302 6.57 -9.54 -42.21
C PRO A 302 5.79 -10.53 -41.32
N VAL A 303 4.66 -11.05 -41.82
CA VAL A 303 3.99 -12.21 -41.22
C VAL A 303 4.98 -13.37 -41.22
N SER A 304 5.48 -13.78 -40.06
CA SER A 304 6.39 -14.93 -40.00
C SER A 304 5.62 -16.24 -40.17
N ASP A 305 6.16 -17.17 -40.95
CA ASP A 305 5.59 -18.53 -41.10
C ASP A 305 5.36 -19.22 -39.76
N SER A 306 6.15 -18.88 -38.74
CA SER A 306 5.99 -19.37 -37.36
C SER A 306 4.69 -18.91 -36.71
N LYS A 307 4.26 -17.65 -36.91
CA LYS A 307 3.01 -17.11 -36.35
C LYS A 307 1.79 -17.72 -37.05
N VAL A 308 1.85 -17.89 -38.37
CA VAL A 308 0.79 -18.57 -39.14
C VAL A 308 0.66 -20.02 -38.69
N ARG A 309 1.79 -20.72 -38.53
CA ARG A 309 1.81 -22.10 -38.03
C ARG A 309 1.23 -22.22 -36.62
N ALA A 310 1.53 -21.27 -35.73
CA ALA A 310 0.97 -21.23 -34.38
C ALA A 310 -0.56 -21.07 -34.41
N LEU A 311 -1.08 -20.16 -35.24
CA LEU A 311 -2.53 -20.00 -35.41
C LEU A 311 -3.18 -21.28 -35.94
N ILE A 312 -2.57 -21.94 -36.95
CA ILE A 312 -3.10 -23.19 -37.52
C ILE A 312 -3.21 -24.28 -36.45
N LEU A 313 -2.15 -24.47 -35.65
CA LEU A 313 -2.15 -25.46 -34.56
C LEU A 313 -3.21 -25.11 -33.50
N GLY A 314 -3.31 -23.84 -33.10
CA GLY A 314 -4.32 -23.41 -32.14
C GLY A 314 -5.75 -23.58 -32.66
N LEU A 315 -6.00 -23.37 -33.96
CA LEU A 315 -7.31 -23.62 -34.59
C LEU A 315 -7.64 -25.12 -34.64
N ALA A 316 -6.65 -25.98 -34.85
CA ALA A 316 -6.83 -27.42 -34.79
C ALA A 316 -7.17 -27.88 -33.36
N ASP A 317 -6.42 -27.43 -32.36
CA ASP A 317 -6.64 -27.75 -30.94
C ASP A 317 -7.99 -27.25 -30.43
N LEU A 318 -8.46 -26.11 -30.94
CA LEU A 318 -9.79 -25.57 -30.65
C LEU A 318 -10.93 -26.41 -31.25
N GLY A 319 -10.63 -27.34 -32.15
CA GLY A 319 -11.63 -28.07 -32.93
C GLY A 319 -12.33 -27.19 -33.97
N ALA A 320 -11.72 -26.06 -34.34
CA ALA A 320 -12.24 -25.20 -35.40
C ALA A 320 -12.07 -25.86 -36.77
N VAL A 321 -11.03 -26.69 -36.97
CA VAL A 321 -10.83 -27.47 -38.19
C VAL A 321 -11.47 -28.85 -38.03
N LYS A 322 -12.50 -29.14 -38.82
CA LYS A 322 -13.27 -30.40 -38.77
C LYS A 322 -13.12 -31.17 -40.07
N PHE A 323 -12.98 -32.49 -39.97
CA PHE A 323 -12.93 -33.40 -41.12
C PHE A 323 -14.16 -34.31 -41.12
N GLY A 324 -14.73 -34.54 -42.31
CA GLY A 324 -15.99 -35.27 -42.48
C GLY A 324 -16.70 -34.85 -43.77
N ASN A 325 -17.93 -35.31 -43.99
CA ASN A 325 -18.70 -34.91 -45.17
C ASN A 325 -19.63 -33.74 -44.81
N PHE A 326 -19.32 -32.55 -45.32
CA PHE A 326 -20.10 -31.34 -45.07
C PHE A 326 -20.73 -30.82 -46.37
N THR A 327 -22.03 -30.51 -46.33
CA THR A 327 -22.71 -29.79 -47.42
C THR A 327 -22.53 -28.29 -47.22
N LEU A 328 -21.87 -27.61 -48.15
CA LEU A 328 -21.70 -26.16 -48.14
C LEU A 328 -22.99 -25.45 -48.58
N ALA A 329 -23.08 -24.13 -48.37
CA ALA A 329 -24.22 -23.33 -48.83
C ALA A 329 -24.44 -23.41 -50.35
N SER A 330 -23.41 -23.75 -51.13
CA SER A 330 -23.48 -24.02 -52.57
C SER A 330 -24.11 -25.38 -52.93
N GLY A 331 -24.39 -26.24 -51.94
CA GLY A 331 -24.81 -27.64 -52.15
C GLY A 331 -23.65 -28.61 -52.41
N THR A 332 -22.42 -28.12 -52.54
CA THR A 332 -21.22 -28.95 -52.77
C THR A 332 -20.80 -29.69 -51.50
N GLN A 333 -20.32 -30.93 -51.65
CA GLN A 333 -19.71 -31.70 -50.57
C GLN A 333 -18.25 -31.28 -50.35
N SER A 334 -17.88 -31.03 -49.10
CA SER A 334 -16.51 -30.73 -48.69
C SER A 334 -16.03 -31.73 -47.63
N PRO A 335 -14.79 -32.27 -47.75
CA PRO A 335 -14.20 -33.14 -46.72
C PRO A 335 -13.75 -32.36 -45.46
N ILE A 336 -13.78 -31.02 -45.51
CA ILE A 336 -13.29 -30.13 -44.47
C ILE A 336 -14.30 -29.01 -44.19
N TYR A 337 -14.42 -28.63 -42.92
CA TYR A 337 -15.17 -27.46 -42.47
C TYR A 337 -14.38 -26.67 -41.42
N ILE A 338 -14.33 -25.35 -41.56
CA ILE A 338 -13.61 -24.47 -40.64
C ILE A 338 -14.62 -23.59 -39.90
N ASP A 339 -14.74 -23.81 -38.60
CA ASP A 339 -15.71 -23.16 -37.72
C ASP A 339 -15.05 -22.07 -36.85
N LEU A 340 -14.85 -20.89 -37.43
CA LEU A 340 -14.21 -19.77 -36.73
C LEU A 340 -15.08 -19.15 -35.63
N ARG A 341 -16.36 -19.54 -35.49
CA ARG A 341 -17.21 -19.06 -34.39
C ARG A 341 -16.66 -19.45 -33.03
N LEU A 342 -15.89 -20.53 -32.96
CA LEU A 342 -15.27 -21.02 -31.73
C LEU A 342 -14.16 -20.09 -31.22
N LEU A 343 -13.58 -19.24 -32.07
CA LEU A 343 -12.46 -18.36 -31.67
C LEU A 343 -12.81 -17.46 -30.48
N VAL A 344 -14.09 -17.10 -30.32
CA VAL A 344 -14.57 -16.30 -29.18
C VAL A 344 -14.29 -16.95 -27.82
N SER A 345 -14.14 -18.28 -27.79
CA SER A 345 -13.86 -19.03 -26.56
C SER A 345 -12.36 -19.11 -26.22
N ARG A 346 -11.47 -18.58 -27.07
CA ARG A 346 -10.01 -18.56 -26.87
C ARG A 346 -9.45 -17.16 -27.15
N PRO A 347 -9.51 -16.21 -26.20
CA PRO A 347 -9.10 -14.82 -26.41
C PRO A 347 -7.66 -14.64 -26.93
N ALA A 348 -6.70 -15.41 -26.41
CA ALA A 348 -5.32 -15.35 -26.89
C ALA A 348 -5.18 -15.77 -28.36
N LEU A 349 -5.93 -16.79 -28.80
CA LEU A 349 -5.93 -17.24 -30.21
C LEU A 349 -6.66 -16.24 -31.11
N LEU A 350 -7.73 -15.61 -30.60
CA LEU A 350 -8.43 -14.52 -31.29
C LEU A 350 -7.52 -13.29 -31.48
N ALA A 351 -6.73 -12.93 -30.47
CA ALA A 351 -5.73 -11.85 -30.57
C ALA A 351 -4.64 -12.19 -31.60
N GLN A 352 -4.14 -13.42 -31.61
CA GLN A 352 -3.19 -13.88 -32.64
C GLN A 352 -3.77 -13.82 -34.05
N ALA A 353 -5.04 -14.20 -34.22
CA ALA A 353 -5.73 -14.03 -35.49
C ALA A 353 -5.84 -12.55 -35.89
N ALA A 354 -6.15 -11.67 -34.93
CA ALA A 354 -6.24 -10.23 -35.16
C ALA A 354 -4.91 -9.60 -35.59
N GLU A 355 -3.78 -10.00 -34.98
CA GLU A 355 -2.43 -9.57 -35.40
C GLU A 355 -2.14 -9.95 -36.86
N LEU A 356 -2.52 -11.16 -37.26
CA LEU A 356 -2.31 -11.63 -38.63
C LEU A 356 -3.21 -10.89 -39.63
N TYR A 357 -4.46 -10.61 -39.26
CA TYR A 357 -5.34 -9.73 -40.05
C TYR A 357 -4.78 -8.30 -40.15
N ALA A 358 -4.26 -7.74 -39.05
CA ALA A 358 -3.64 -6.42 -39.05
C ALA A 358 -2.45 -6.35 -40.02
N ALA A 359 -1.62 -7.40 -40.05
CA ALA A 359 -0.50 -7.48 -40.98
C ALA A 359 -0.94 -7.58 -42.46
N VAL A 360 -2.08 -8.22 -42.75
CA VAL A 360 -2.70 -8.23 -44.09
C VAL A 360 -3.29 -6.85 -44.43
N LEU A 361 -3.95 -6.20 -43.47
CA LEU A 361 -4.55 -4.87 -43.66
C LEU A 361 -3.51 -3.76 -43.81
N ALA A 362 -2.27 -3.95 -43.33
CA ALA A 362 -1.21 -2.95 -43.44
C ALA A 362 -0.91 -2.51 -44.89
N ASP A 363 -1.21 -3.36 -45.87
CA ASP A 363 -1.02 -3.06 -47.30
C ASP A 363 -2.26 -2.47 -47.97
N LEU A 364 -3.35 -2.28 -47.24
CA LEU A 364 -4.65 -1.85 -47.77
C LEU A 364 -5.07 -0.52 -47.13
N PRO A 365 -5.31 0.55 -47.90
CA PRO A 365 -5.89 1.77 -47.36
C PRO A 365 -7.32 1.46 -46.90
N CYS A 366 -7.57 1.48 -45.59
CA CYS A 366 -8.89 1.26 -45.01
C CYS A 366 -9.23 2.34 -43.98
N GLU A 367 -10.40 2.97 -44.12
CA GLU A 367 -10.92 3.93 -43.12
C GLU A 367 -11.72 3.24 -42.01
N ARG A 368 -12.33 2.09 -42.33
CA ARG A 368 -13.20 1.32 -41.43
C ARG A 368 -13.08 -0.18 -41.71
N ILE A 369 -13.29 -0.98 -40.67
CA ILE A 369 -13.37 -2.46 -40.75
C ILE A 369 -14.83 -2.88 -40.60
N ALA A 370 -15.36 -3.64 -41.55
CA ALA A 370 -16.71 -4.21 -41.46
C ALA A 370 -16.67 -5.66 -40.96
N GLY A 371 -17.17 -5.93 -39.75
CA GLY A 371 -17.29 -7.31 -39.24
C GLY A 371 -18.69 -7.87 -39.51
N VAL A 372 -18.78 -8.88 -40.38
CA VAL A 372 -20.06 -9.50 -40.77
C VAL A 372 -20.54 -10.48 -39.68
N PRO A 373 -21.72 -10.27 -39.06
CA PRO A 373 -22.21 -11.16 -38.01
C PRO A 373 -22.52 -12.58 -38.53
N TYR A 374 -22.39 -13.62 -37.71
CA TYR A 374 -21.98 -13.60 -36.29
C TYR A 374 -20.51 -14.00 -36.08
N ALA A 375 -19.94 -14.81 -36.97
CA ALA A 375 -18.59 -15.36 -36.80
C ALA A 375 -17.49 -14.29 -36.90
N ALA A 376 -17.64 -13.33 -37.81
CA ALA A 376 -16.62 -12.32 -38.05
C ALA A 376 -16.81 -11.06 -37.20
N LEU A 377 -17.90 -10.92 -36.46
CA LEU A 377 -18.12 -9.77 -35.58
C LEU A 377 -17.06 -9.71 -34.46
N PRO A 378 -16.81 -10.78 -33.67
CA PRO A 378 -15.76 -10.78 -32.64
C PRO A 378 -14.35 -10.65 -33.21
N ILE A 379 -14.11 -11.25 -34.39
CA ILE A 379 -12.83 -11.15 -35.10
C ILE A 379 -12.60 -9.70 -35.56
N GLY A 380 -13.60 -9.07 -36.17
CA GLY A 380 -13.53 -7.67 -36.59
C GLY A 380 -13.34 -6.72 -35.40
N THR A 381 -13.98 -6.99 -34.25
CA THR A 381 -13.73 -6.23 -33.01
C THR A 381 -12.27 -6.34 -32.57
N ALA A 382 -11.72 -7.56 -32.55
CA ALA A 382 -10.33 -7.78 -32.17
C ALA A 382 -9.33 -7.12 -33.13
N VAL A 383 -9.60 -7.15 -34.44
CA VAL A 383 -8.77 -6.46 -35.45
C VAL A 383 -8.83 -4.94 -35.26
N SER A 384 -10.02 -4.39 -35.04
CA SER A 384 -10.21 -2.95 -34.77
C SER A 384 -9.42 -2.48 -33.55
N LEU A 385 -9.42 -3.27 -32.47
CA LEU A 385 -8.61 -3.00 -31.28
C LEU A 385 -7.10 -3.08 -31.56
N ALA A 386 -6.67 -4.00 -32.43
CA ALA A 386 -5.26 -4.19 -32.76
C ALA A 386 -4.70 -3.13 -33.73
N THR A 387 -5.55 -2.55 -34.59
CA THR A 387 -5.12 -1.59 -35.62
C THR A 387 -5.51 -0.14 -35.33
N ASP A 388 -6.33 0.09 -34.30
CA ASP A 388 -6.96 1.39 -34.00
C ASP A 388 -7.82 1.93 -35.16
N VAL A 389 -8.28 1.05 -36.07
CA VAL A 389 -9.18 1.40 -37.16
C VAL A 389 -10.64 1.20 -36.72
N PRO A 390 -11.53 2.20 -36.84
CA PRO A 390 -12.92 2.09 -36.41
C PRO A 390 -13.67 0.93 -37.09
N MET A 391 -14.45 0.20 -36.30
CA MET A 391 -15.28 -0.90 -36.79
C MET A 391 -16.73 -0.46 -37.08
N ILE A 392 -17.32 -1.05 -38.11
CA ILE A 392 -18.75 -1.04 -38.39
C ILE A 392 -19.27 -2.49 -38.50
N TYR A 393 -20.58 -2.69 -38.36
CA TYR A 393 -21.23 -3.97 -38.68
C TYR A 393 -22.57 -3.71 -39.39
N PRO A 394 -22.90 -4.50 -40.44
CA PRO A 394 -24.17 -4.41 -41.16
C PRO A 394 -25.36 -5.01 -40.40
#